data_AF-A0A843E074-F1
#
_entry.id   AF-A0A843E074-F1
#
_cell.length_a   1.000
_cell.length_b   1.000
_cell.length_c   1.000
_cell.angle_alpha   90.00
_cell.angle_beta   90.00
_cell.angle_gamma   90.00
#
_symmetry.space_group_name_H-M   'P 1'
#
loop_
_entity.id
_entity.type
_entity.pdbx_description
1 polymer ?
#
loop_
_entity_poly.entity_id
_entity_poly.type
_entity_poly.pdbx_seq_one_letter_code
_entity_poly.pdbx_strand_id
1 'polypeptide(L)'
;DTGRFGTACKLGTGFDDAFLAELPNMLEKYRSEKKPSSLEAEMVPDVWFVPGVVLEVTAADISISPIHTIAFGSIKEDAGLGLRFPRFTGRVRDDKTPEQCTTSAEIVEFYQMQEERDSDESEPSES
;
A
#
# COMPACT_ATOMS: atom_id res chain seq x y z
N ASP A 1 -10.63 1.19 -12.80
CA ASP A 1 -9.56 1.95 -12.14
C ASP A 1 -9.47 3.36 -12.70
N THR A 2 -9.24 4.36 -11.86
CA THR A 2 -9.25 5.80 -12.23
C THR A 2 -7.97 6.25 -12.93
N GLY A 3 -7.01 5.35 -13.14
CA GLY A 3 -5.67 5.65 -13.65
C GLY A 3 -4.80 6.43 -12.65
N ARG A 4 -5.14 6.38 -11.36
CA ARG A 4 -4.42 7.07 -10.28
C ARG A 4 -3.97 6.07 -9.21
N PHE A 5 -2.91 6.43 -8.50
CA PHE A 5 -2.32 5.65 -7.42
C PHE A 5 -2.69 6.26 -6.07
N GLY A 6 -3.16 5.44 -5.13
CA GLY A 6 -3.41 5.85 -3.74
C GLY A 6 -2.35 5.31 -2.80
N THR A 7 -2.07 6.02 -1.70
CA THR A 7 -1.15 5.51 -0.66
C THR A 7 -1.85 4.44 0.16
N ALA A 8 -1.17 3.33 0.45
CA ALA A 8 -1.70 2.25 1.30
C ALA A 8 -0.91 2.05 2.61
N CYS A 9 0.35 2.48 2.68
CA CYS A 9 1.15 2.39 3.90
C CYS A 9 2.40 3.31 3.86
N LYS A 10 3.09 3.41 5.00
CA LYS A 10 4.52 3.76 5.05
C LYS A 10 5.32 2.49 5.31
N LEU A 11 6.36 2.27 4.52
CA LEU A 11 7.18 1.07 4.60
C LEU A 11 8.56 1.43 5.18
N GLY A 12 8.92 0.82 6.30
CA GLY A 12 10.19 1.08 6.99
C GLY A 12 10.86 -0.17 7.56
N THR A 13 10.33 -1.37 7.27
CA THR A 13 10.85 -2.63 7.79
C THR A 13 10.88 -3.69 6.69
N GLY A 14 11.73 -4.72 6.87
CA GLY A 14 11.91 -5.80 5.88
C GLY A 14 12.99 -5.54 4.83
N PHE A 15 13.73 -4.44 4.97
CA PHE A 15 14.89 -4.14 4.14
C PHE A 15 16.16 -4.65 4.83
N ASP A 16 17.06 -5.28 4.07
CA ASP A 16 18.43 -5.53 4.53
C ASP A 16 19.33 -4.30 4.27
N ASP A 17 20.50 -4.28 4.91
CA ASP A 17 21.42 -3.14 4.85
C ASP A 17 21.91 -2.86 3.42
N ALA A 18 22.11 -3.92 2.62
CA ALA A 18 22.58 -3.78 1.24
C ALA A 18 21.52 -3.12 0.35
N PHE A 19 20.26 -3.54 0.50
CA PHE A 19 19.13 -2.97 -0.21
C PHE A 19 18.87 -1.53 0.23
N LEU A 20 18.92 -1.23 1.54
CA LEU A 20 18.78 0.14 2.04
C LEU A 20 19.84 1.07 1.45
N ALA A 21 21.08 0.60 1.31
CA ALA A 21 22.16 1.37 0.71
C ALA A 21 21.95 1.65 -0.79
N GLU A 22 21.32 0.72 -1.52
CA GLU A 22 21.07 0.85 -2.96
C GLU A 22 19.74 1.55 -3.31
N LEU A 23 18.80 1.62 -2.37
CA LEU A 23 17.48 2.20 -2.56
C LEU A 23 17.50 3.63 -3.15
N PRO A 24 18.38 4.57 -2.71
CA PRO A 24 18.49 5.88 -3.32
C PRO A 24 18.85 5.83 -4.81
N ASN A 25 19.82 4.98 -5.19
CA ASN A 25 20.25 4.83 -6.58
C ASN A 25 19.11 4.27 -7.46
N MET A 26 18.39 3.27 -6.94
CA MET A 26 17.25 2.67 -7.64
C MET A 26 16.12 3.70 -7.90
N LEU A 27 15.88 4.59 -6.94
CA LEU A 27 14.78 5.56 -6.99
C LEU A 27 15.12 6.88 -7.68
N GLU A 28 16.40 7.23 -7.84
CA GLU A 28 16.83 8.54 -8.36
C GLU A 28 16.21 8.88 -9.72
N LYS A 29 16.13 7.91 -10.64
CA LYS A 29 15.51 8.09 -11.96
C LYS A 29 14.01 8.41 -11.92
N TYR A 30 13.35 8.15 -10.80
CA TYR A 30 11.93 8.44 -10.59
C TYR A 30 11.70 9.69 -9.74
N ARG A 31 12.76 10.34 -9.26
CA ARG A 31 12.66 11.52 -8.40
C ARG A 31 11.88 12.64 -9.08
N SER A 32 11.04 13.31 -8.29
CA SER A 32 10.23 14.44 -8.72
C SER A 32 10.32 15.57 -7.70
N GLU A 33 10.37 16.80 -8.19
CA GLU A 33 10.37 18.00 -7.34
C GLU A 33 8.99 18.28 -6.71
N LYS A 34 7.93 17.73 -7.30
CA LYS A 34 6.53 17.94 -6.89
C LYS A 34 5.75 16.64 -6.87
N LYS A 35 4.61 16.63 -6.16
CA LYS A 35 3.67 15.50 -6.18
C LYS A 35 3.26 15.17 -7.62
N PRO A 36 3.48 13.93 -8.11
CA PRO A 36 3.00 13.51 -9.43
C PRO A 36 1.48 13.60 -9.53
N SER A 37 0.95 14.01 -10.69
CA SER A 37 -0.50 14.14 -10.89
C SER A 37 -1.25 12.82 -10.89
N SER A 38 -0.55 11.71 -11.11
CA SER A 38 -1.10 10.36 -11.01
C SER A 38 -1.19 9.85 -9.56
N LEU A 39 -0.63 10.57 -8.58
CA LEU A 39 -0.59 10.14 -7.18
C LEU A 39 -1.57 10.94 -6.31
N GLU A 40 -2.50 10.24 -5.69
CA GLU A 40 -3.36 10.74 -4.63
C GLU A 40 -2.69 10.45 -3.28
N ALA A 41 -2.32 11.50 -2.56
CA ALA A 41 -1.70 11.41 -1.26
C ALA A 41 -2.03 12.67 -0.46
N GLU A 42 -2.42 12.48 0.80
CA GLU A 42 -2.55 13.54 1.79
C GLU A 42 -1.23 13.77 2.54
N MET A 43 -0.49 12.69 2.77
CA MET A 43 0.81 12.74 3.42
C MET A 43 1.85 13.37 2.50
N VAL A 44 2.70 14.23 3.07
CA VAL A 44 3.82 14.86 2.38
C VAL A 44 5.12 14.15 2.78
N PRO A 45 5.80 13.45 1.86
CA PRO A 45 7.14 12.90 2.09
C PRO A 45 8.22 13.97 1.90
N ASP A 46 9.44 13.67 2.30
CA ASP A 46 10.61 14.53 2.07
C ASP A 46 10.96 14.63 0.58
N VAL A 47 10.71 13.56 -0.18
CA VAL A 47 10.99 13.47 -1.62
C VAL A 47 9.82 12.78 -2.32
N TRP A 48 9.39 13.34 -3.45
CA TRP A 48 8.38 12.73 -4.31
C TRP A 48 9.03 11.84 -5.37
N PHE A 49 8.36 10.75 -5.73
CA PHE A 49 8.76 9.87 -6.82
C PHE A 49 7.58 9.63 -7.77
N VAL A 50 7.84 9.66 -9.07
CA VAL A 50 6.90 9.17 -10.08
C VAL A 50 6.74 7.66 -9.90
N PRO A 51 5.52 7.10 -9.88
CA PRO A 51 5.31 5.66 -9.78
C PRO A 51 6.11 4.91 -10.86
N GLY A 52 6.99 4.00 -10.43
CA GLY A 52 7.93 3.34 -11.34
C GLY A 52 8.61 2.08 -10.80
N VAL A 53 8.50 1.81 -9.51
CA VAL A 53 9.02 0.59 -8.86
C VAL A 53 7.86 -0.10 -8.17
N VAL A 54 7.73 -1.41 -8.38
CA VAL A 54 6.75 -2.24 -7.69
C VAL A 54 7.48 -3.10 -6.66
N LEU A 55 7.07 -3.01 -5.40
CA LEU A 55 7.63 -3.79 -4.30
C LEU A 55 6.59 -4.82 -3.84
N GLU A 56 7.06 -6.03 -3.52
CA GLU A 56 6.23 -7.01 -2.83
C GLU A 56 6.25 -6.73 -1.32
N VAL A 57 5.06 -6.55 -0.75
CA VAL A 57 4.86 -6.15 0.65
C VAL A 57 3.88 -7.13 1.29
N THR A 58 4.19 -7.57 2.50
CA THR A 58 3.27 -8.32 3.36
C THR A 58 2.75 -7.42 4.47
N ALA A 59 1.56 -7.73 4.99
CA ALA A 59 0.92 -7.02 6.09
C ALA A 59 0.17 -8.03 6.97
N ALA A 60 -0.13 -7.65 8.21
CA ALA A 60 -0.88 -8.50 9.13
C ALA A 60 -2.39 -8.42 8.86
N ASP A 61 -2.89 -7.20 8.68
CA ASP A 61 -4.29 -6.90 8.42
C ASP A 61 -4.42 -5.59 7.61
N ILE A 62 -5.62 -5.35 7.10
CA ILE A 62 -6.03 -4.09 6.46
C ILE A 62 -7.01 -3.38 7.41
N SER A 63 -6.85 -2.08 7.57
CA SER A 63 -7.65 -1.25 8.49
C SER A 63 -8.13 0.03 7.82
N ILE A 64 -9.22 0.61 8.33
CA ILE A 64 -9.68 1.94 7.92
C ILE A 64 -8.65 2.98 8.35
N SER A 65 -8.21 3.81 7.40
CA SER A 65 -7.19 4.82 7.61
C SER A 65 -7.68 6.22 7.25
N PRO A 66 -7.51 7.21 8.14
CA PRO A 66 -7.87 8.60 7.83
C PRO A 66 -6.82 9.33 6.97
N ILE A 67 -5.64 8.74 6.72
CA ILE A 67 -4.52 9.40 6.03
C ILE A 67 -4.10 8.70 4.74
N HIS A 68 -4.52 7.45 4.55
CA HIS A 68 -4.23 6.68 3.34
C HIS A 68 -5.41 6.81 2.38
N THR A 69 -5.09 7.07 1.12
CA THR A 69 -6.04 7.44 0.06
C THR A 69 -6.46 6.27 -0.83
N ILE A 70 -5.87 5.09 -0.67
CA ILE A 70 -6.33 3.92 -1.41
C ILE A 70 -7.76 3.57 -0.97
N ALA A 71 -8.64 3.32 -1.95
CA ALA A 71 -10.06 3.05 -1.71
C ALA A 71 -10.78 4.12 -0.86
N PHE A 72 -10.38 5.38 -0.96
CA PHE A 72 -10.96 6.49 -0.21
C PHE A 72 -12.47 6.61 -0.47
N GLY A 73 -13.28 6.63 0.61
CA GLY A 73 -14.73 6.70 0.55
C GLY A 73 -15.44 5.40 0.19
N SER A 74 -14.70 4.30 -0.11
CA SER A 74 -15.32 3.04 -0.54
C SER A 74 -15.91 2.22 0.62
N ILE A 75 -15.28 2.28 1.80
CA ILE A 75 -15.72 1.54 3.01
C ILE A 75 -16.33 2.48 4.04
N LYS A 76 -15.69 3.62 4.27
CA LYS A 76 -16.13 4.66 5.22
C LYS A 76 -15.98 6.02 4.56
N GLU A 77 -16.97 6.89 4.77
CA GLU A 77 -16.91 8.29 4.35
C GLU A 77 -15.67 8.97 4.95
N ASP A 78 -14.99 9.78 4.14
CA ASP A 78 -13.77 10.52 4.49
C ASP A 78 -12.60 9.67 5.03
N ALA A 79 -12.49 8.41 4.60
CA ALA A 79 -11.35 7.55 4.92
C ALA A 79 -11.02 6.59 3.78
N GLY A 80 -9.75 6.21 3.66
CA GLY A 80 -9.32 5.09 2.83
C GLY A 80 -8.92 3.87 3.67
N LEU A 81 -8.10 3.00 3.08
CA LEU A 81 -7.60 1.80 3.73
C LEU A 81 -6.09 1.86 3.94
N GLY A 82 -5.59 1.20 4.98
CA GLY A 82 -4.18 1.16 5.33
C GLY A 82 -3.72 -0.25 5.70
N LEU A 83 -2.50 -0.59 5.29
CA LEU A 83 -1.86 -1.86 5.68
C LEU A 83 -1.26 -1.74 7.09
N ARG A 84 -1.57 -2.69 7.97
CA ARG A 84 -0.97 -2.76 9.31
C ARG A 84 0.23 -3.69 9.33
N PHE A 85 1.27 -3.24 10.03
CA PHE A 85 2.58 -3.93 10.10
C PHE A 85 3.15 -4.31 8.72
N PRO A 86 3.21 -3.36 7.77
CA PRO A 86 3.73 -3.64 6.43
C PRO A 86 5.23 -3.96 6.49
N ARG A 87 5.64 -5.02 5.79
CA ARG A 87 7.04 -5.46 5.68
C ARG A 87 7.40 -5.71 4.23
N PHE A 88 8.55 -5.19 3.81
CA PHE A 88 9.13 -5.54 2.53
C PHE A 88 9.57 -7.01 2.57
N THR A 89 9.32 -7.78 1.50
CA THR A 89 9.71 -9.20 1.45
C THR A 89 11.14 -9.41 0.97
N GLY A 90 11.83 -8.35 0.53
CA GLY A 90 13.11 -8.44 -0.19
C GLY A 90 12.94 -8.52 -1.71
N ARG A 91 11.69 -8.61 -2.22
CA ARG A 91 11.42 -8.78 -3.64
C ARG A 91 10.92 -7.49 -4.32
N VAL A 92 11.75 -6.95 -5.19
CA VAL A 92 11.33 -6.00 -6.22
C VAL A 92 10.65 -6.77 -7.35
N ARG A 93 9.51 -6.29 -7.83
CA ARG A 93 8.73 -6.90 -8.92
C ARG A 93 9.08 -6.24 -10.25
N ASP A 94 10.28 -6.54 -10.73
CA ASP A 94 10.78 -6.17 -12.06
C ASP A 94 9.99 -6.84 -13.20
N ASP A 95 9.20 -7.86 -12.89
CA ASP A 95 8.19 -8.47 -13.77
C ASP A 95 6.89 -7.66 -13.91
N LYS A 96 6.72 -6.58 -13.13
CA LYS A 96 5.49 -5.78 -13.09
C LYS A 96 5.74 -4.30 -13.41
N THR A 97 4.81 -3.74 -14.17
CA THR A 97 4.65 -2.28 -14.31
C THR A 97 3.84 -1.71 -13.15
N PRO A 98 3.92 -0.39 -12.86
CA PRO A 98 3.08 0.25 -11.85
C PRO A 98 1.58 -0.02 -12.04
N GLU A 99 1.10 -0.08 -13.28
CA GLU A 99 -0.31 -0.35 -13.61
C GLU A 99 -0.74 -1.80 -13.31
N GLN A 100 0.22 -2.70 -13.07
CA GLN A 100 -0.01 -4.10 -12.68
C GLN A 100 0.18 -4.35 -11.17
N CYS A 101 0.32 -3.28 -10.38
CA CYS A 101 0.30 -3.38 -8.93
C CYS A 101 -1.08 -3.80 -8.43
N THR A 102 -1.16 -4.13 -7.13
CA THR A 102 -2.45 -4.42 -6.48
C THR A 102 -3.37 -3.20 -6.60
N THR A 103 -4.58 -3.45 -7.08
CA THR A 103 -5.62 -2.44 -7.35
C THR A 103 -6.37 -2.08 -6.08
N SER A 104 -7.05 -0.92 -6.06
CA SER A 104 -7.89 -0.55 -4.93
C SER A 104 -9.06 -1.52 -4.72
N ALA A 105 -9.55 -2.16 -5.79
CA ALA A 105 -10.61 -3.15 -5.72
C ALA A 105 -10.15 -4.42 -4.99
N GLU A 106 -8.94 -4.92 -5.31
CA GLU A 106 -8.34 -6.07 -4.61
C GLU A 106 -8.08 -5.73 -3.13
N ILE A 107 -7.63 -4.52 -2.80
CA ILE A 107 -7.46 -4.10 -1.40
C ILE A 107 -8.79 -4.08 -0.63
N VAL A 108 -9.87 -3.64 -1.27
CA VAL A 108 -11.23 -3.66 -0.68
C VAL A 108 -11.71 -5.10 -0.47
N GLU A 109 -11.49 -5.96 -1.46
CA GLU A 109 -11.83 -7.39 -1.38
C GLU A 109 -11.10 -8.06 -0.21
N PHE A 110 -9.78 -7.84 -0.09
CA PHE A 110 -8.99 -8.38 1.03
C PHE A 110 -9.48 -7.87 2.39
N TYR A 111 -9.88 -6.60 2.48
CA TYR A 111 -10.46 -6.05 3.71
C TYR A 111 -11.78 -6.74 4.08
N GLN A 112 -12.67 -6.95 3.11
CA GLN A 112 -13.96 -7.62 3.34
C GLN A 112 -13.78 -9.09 3.75
N MET A 113 -12.89 -9.82 3.08
CA MET A 113 -12.56 -11.21 3.42
C MET A 113 -12.02 -11.35 4.85
N GLN A 114 -11.25 -10.36 5.31
CA GLN A 114 -10.76 -10.31 6.69
C GLN A 114 -11.90 -10.11 7.68
N GLU A 115 -12.81 -9.16 7.44
CA GLU A 115 -13.97 -8.90 8.33
C GLU A 115 -14.88 -10.12 8.42
N GLU A 116 -15.14 -10.82 7.30
CA GLU A 116 -15.90 -12.07 7.30
C GLU A 116 -15.24 -13.13 8.19
N ARG A 117 -13.93 -13.37 8.00
CA ARG A 117 -13.16 -14.32 8.82
C ARG A 117 -13.20 -13.96 10.31
N ASP A 118 -12.97 -12.70 10.64
CA ASP A 118 -12.90 -12.23 12.03
C ASP A 118 -14.30 -12.28 12.69
N SER A 119 -15.39 -12.18 11.91
CA SER A 119 -16.76 -12.39 12.38
C SER A 119 -17.07 -13.86 12.68
N ASP A 120 -16.63 -14.79 11.82
CA ASP A 120 -16.83 -16.24 12.00
C ASP A 120 -16.05 -16.78 13.22
N GLU A 121 -14.87 -16.22 13.53
CA GLU A 121 -14.09 -16.59 14.73
C GLU A 121 -14.69 -16.08 16.05
N SER A 122 -15.63 -15.12 15.99
CA SER A 122 -16.25 -14.51 17.16
C SER A 122 -17.52 -15.22 17.67
N GLU A 123 -18.07 -16.15 16.88
CA GLU A 123 -19.14 -17.05 17.31
C GLU A 123 -18.53 -18.23 18.10
N PRO A 124 -18.77 -18.37 19.42
CA PRO A 124 -18.29 -19.53 20.15
C PRO A 124 -18.97 -20.77 19.59
N SER A 125 -18.18 -21.80 19.25
CA SER A 125 -18.72 -23.14 19.01
C SER A 125 -19.39 -23.64 20.30
N GLU A 126 -20.70 -23.41 20.44
CA GLU A 126 -21.48 -24.11 21.46
C GLU A 126 -21.52 -25.59 21.07
N SER A 127 -20.86 -26.43 21.87
CA SER A 127 -21.01 -27.89 21.91
C SER A 127 -20.79 -28.38 23.33
#